data_AF-A0A7C3I1M7-F1
#
_entry.id   AF-A0A7C3I1M7-F1
#
_cell.length_a   1.000
_cell.length_b   1.000
_cell.length_c   1.000
_cell.angle_alpha   90.00
_cell.angle_beta   90.00
_cell.angle_gamma   90.00
#
_symmetry.space_group_name_H-M   'P 1'
#
loop_
_entity.id
_entity.type
_entity.pdbx_description
1 polymer ?
#
loop_
_entity_poly.entity_id
_entity_poly.type
_entity_poly.pdbx_seq_one_letter_code
_entity_poly.pdbx_strand_id
1 'polypeptide(L)' 'HTLNHFYEKLFLLKDRMNTKTARQMAEDRHNFMQQFVERFKAEWDGTA' A
#
# COMPACT_ATOMS: atom_id res chain seq x y z
N HIS A 1 2.38 -3.63 15.39
CA HIS A 1 1.35 -4.11 14.43
C HIS A 1 1.09 -3.18 13.24
N THR A 2 1.55 -1.93 13.25
CA THR A 2 1.16 -0.92 12.23
C THR A 2 1.62 -1.27 10.80
N LEU A 3 2.83 -1.82 10.61
CA LEU A 3 3.32 -2.18 9.27
C LEU A 3 2.61 -3.42 8.69
N ASN A 4 2.36 -4.44 9.52
CA ASN A 4 1.63 -5.63 9.09
C ASN A 4 0.20 -5.32 8.63
N HIS A 5 -0.42 -4.27 9.17
CA HIS A 5 -1.76 -3.84 8.77
C HIS A 5 -1.85 -3.43 7.29
N PHE A 6 -0.73 -2.99 6.68
CA PHE A 6 -0.68 -2.74 5.24
C PHE A 6 -0.97 -4.01 4.45
N TYR A 7 -0.35 -5.13 4.83
CA TYR A 7 -0.49 -6.41 4.15
C TYR A 7 -1.81 -7.11 4.49
N GLU A 8 -2.22 -7.07 5.75
CA GLU A 8 -3.44 -7.73 6.23
C GLU A 8 -4.72 -7.05 5.71
N LYS A 9 -4.68 -5.75 5.42
CA LYS A 9 -5.88 -4.99 5.07
C LYS A 9 -5.68 -3.96 3.98
N LEU A 10 -4.78 -2.99 4.15
CA LEU A 10 -4.78 -1.79 3.30
C LEU A 10 -4.51 -2.11 1.83
N PHE A 11 -3.59 -3.04 1.56
CA PHE A 11 -3.28 -3.53 0.22
C PHE A 11 -4.40 -4.36 -0.42
N LEU A 12 -5.37 -4.84 0.36
CA LEU A 12 -6.53 -5.58 -0.16
C LEU A 12 -7.69 -4.65 -0.53
N LEU A 13 -7.65 -3.36 -0.16
CA LEU A 13 -8.78 -2.46 -0.35
C LEU A 13 -9.00 -2.07 -1.81
N LYS A 14 -7.94 -1.97 -2.62
CA LYS A 14 -8.06 -1.56 -4.03
C LYS A 14 -8.96 -2.51 -4.85
N ASP A 15 -8.89 -3.79 -4.55
CA ASP A 15 -9.66 -4.82 -5.26
C ASP A 15 -11.13 -4.83 -4.83
N ARG A 16 -11.43 -4.31 -3.63
CA ARG A 16 -12.78 -4.21 -3.06
C ARG A 16 -13.55 -2.96 -3.49
N MET A 17 -13.00 -2.14 -4.39
CA MET A 17 -13.68 -0.96 -4.90
C MET A 17 -14.85 -1.34 -5.82
N ASN A 18 -16.00 -0.70 -5.61
CA ASN A 18 -17.26 -1.05 -6.29
C ASN A 18 -17.36 -0.46 -7.71
N THR A 19 -16.72 0.68 -7.98
CA THR A 19 -16.78 1.36 -9.28
C THR A 19 -15.43 1.35 -9.97
N LYS A 20 -15.44 1.46 -11.32
CA LYS A 20 -14.21 1.54 -12.12
C LYS A 20 -13.36 2.75 -11.72
N THR A 21 -13.98 3.91 -11.53
CA THR A 21 -13.31 5.14 -11.10
C THR A 21 -12.65 4.98 -9.72
N ALA A 22 -13.36 4.37 -8.75
CA ALA A 22 -12.81 4.14 -7.43
C ALA A 22 -11.63 3.14 -7.46
N ARG A 23 -11.72 2.08 -8.28
CA ARG A 23 -10.62 1.13 -8.47
C ARG A 23 -9.38 1.81 -9.06
N GLN A 24 -9.54 2.67 -10.07
CA GLN A 24 -8.43 3.42 -10.65
C GLN A 24 -7.75 4.33 -9.61
N MET A 25 -8.53 5.12 -8.87
CA MET A 25 -8.00 5.97 -7.80
C MET A 25 -7.33 5.16 -6.68
N ALA A 26 -7.86 3.98 -6.37
CA ALA A 26 -7.30 3.11 -5.34
C ALA A 26 -5.98 2.47 -5.78
N GLU A 27 -5.80 2.19 -7.08
CA GLU A 27 -4.53 1.72 -7.64
C GLU A 27 -3.42 2.76 -7.44
N ASP A 28 -3.68 4.03 -7.76
CA ASP A 28 -2.70 5.11 -7.58
C ASP A 28 -2.29 5.26 -6.10
N ARG A 29 -3.27 5.20 -5.20
CA ARG A 29 -3.04 5.25 -3.75
C ARG A 29 -2.31 4.03 -3.24
N HIS A 30 -2.61 2.85 -3.79
CA HIS A 30 -1.92 1.60 -3.45
C HIS A 30 -0.45 1.66 -3.84
N ASN A 31 -0.14 2.14 -5.05
CA ASN A 31 1.23 2.31 -5.52
C ASN A 31 2.05 3.23 -4.60
N PHE A 32 1.45 4.35 -4.17
CA PHE A 32 2.08 5.23 -3.18
C PHE A 32 2.37 4.51 -1.85
N MET A 33 1.41 3.75 -1.32
CA MET A 33 1.60 2.99 -0.09
C MET A 33 2.68 1.91 -0.24
N GLN A 34 2.80 1.26 -1.40
CA GLN A 34 3.86 0.29 -1.65
C GLN A 34 5.25 0.95 -1.63
N GLN A 35 5.41 2.08 -2.33
CA GLN A 35 6.68 2.83 -2.33
C GLN A 35 7.05 3.30 -0.92
N PHE A 36 6.08 3.77 -0.14
CA PHE A 36 6.30 4.14 1.25
C PHE A 36 6.81 2.96 2.08
N VAL A 37 6.16 1.80 1.99
CA VAL A 37 6.54 0.60 2.76
C VAL A 37 7.91 0.08 2.33
N GLU A 38 8.22 0.11 1.04
CA GLU A 38 9.53 -0.28 0.50
C GLU A 38 10.63 0.63 1.03
N ARG A 39 10.45 1.95 0.92
CA ARG A 39 11.42 2.92 1.45
C ARG A 39 11.60 2.77 2.96
N PHE A 40 10.50 2.64 3.70
CA PHE A 40 10.54 2.42 5.15
C PHE A 40 11.32 1.16 5.52
N LYS A 41 11.12 0.05 4.79
CA LYS A 41 11.86 -1.19 5.02
C LYS A 41 13.35 -1.03 4.72
N ALA A 42 13.71 -0.39 3.61
CA ALA A 42 15.10 -0.12 3.27
C ALA A 42 15.80 0.72 4.36
N GLU A 43 15.11 1.75 4.88
CA GLU A 43 15.62 2.59 5.97
C GLU A 43 15.77 1.80 7.28
N TRP A 44 14.80 0.94 7.58
CA TRP A 44 14.84 0.06 8.74
C TRP A 44 16.00 -0.96 8.67
N ASP A 45 16.21 -1.57 7.51
CA ASP A 45 17.27 -2.55 7.28
C ASP A 45 18.65 -1.89 7.07
N GLY A 46 18.72 -0.56 7.05
CA GLY A 46 19.96 0.20 6.87
C GLY A 46 20.57 0.10 5.47
N THR A 47 19.76 -0.24 4.47
CA THR A 47 20.17 -0.41 3.06
C THR A 47 19.79 0.77 2.16
N ALA A 48 19.22 1.83 2.76
CA ALA A 48 18.64 3.00 2.09
C ALA A 48 19.59 4.16 1.81
#